data_AF-A0A392RLG2-F1
#
_entry.id   AF-A0A392RLG2-F1
#
_cell.length_a   1.000
_cell.length_b   1.000
_cell.length_c   1.000
_cell.angle_alpha   90.00
_cell.angle_beta   90.00
_cell.angle_gamma   90.00
#
_symmetry.space_group_name_H-M   'P 1'
#
loop_
_entity.id
_entity.type
_entity.pdbx_description
1 polymer ?
#
loop_
_entity_poly.entity_id
_entity_poly.type
_entity_poly.pdbx_seq_one_letter_code
_entity_poly.pdbx_strand_id
1 'polypeptide(L)' 'MDEYTSEIFMGGKNTIVLHNTCEDSLLAAPIILDLVLLAELSTRIQFKSEAENKFHTFHPVATILSYLTKAPL' A
#
# COMPACT_ATOMS: atom_id res chain seq x y z
N MET A 1 -16.66 -10.66 4.67
CA MET A 1 -17.43 -11.51 3.73
C MET A 1 -17.79 -10.60 2.60
N ASP A 2 -17.34 -10.94 1.41
CA ASP A 2 -17.34 -10.06 0.26
C ASP A 2 -17.91 -10.84 -0.92
N GLU A 3 -18.82 -10.21 -1.65
CA GLU A 3 -19.45 -10.80 -2.83
C GLU A 3 -19.14 -9.93 -4.03
N TYR A 4 -18.53 -10.53 -5.05
CA TYR A 4 -18.17 -9.87 -6.30
C TYR A 4 -18.97 -10.49 -7.43
N THR A 5 -19.93 -9.74 -7.98
CA THR A 5 -20.68 -10.13 -9.17
C THR A 5 -20.23 -9.31 -10.38
N SER A 6 -19.75 -10.01 -11.41
CA SER A 6 -19.26 -9.45 -12.66
C SER A 6 -20.05 -9.97 -13.86
N GLU A 7 -20.17 -9.16 -14.90
CA GLU A 7 -20.72 -9.59 -16.18
C GLU A 7 -19.62 -10.24 -17.03
N ILE A 8 -19.97 -11.34 -17.69
CA ILE A 8 -19.10 -12.08 -18.60
C ILE A 8 -19.74 -12.18 -19.99
N PHE A 9 -19.02 -12.79 -20.93
CA PHE A 9 -19.43 -12.86 -22.33
C PHE A 9 -20.86 -13.36 -22.52
N MET A 10 -21.56 -12.80 -23.52
CA MET A 10 -22.96 -13.10 -23.86
C MET A 10 -23.96 -12.89 -22.72
N GLY A 11 -23.73 -11.91 -21.84
CA GLY A 11 -24.67 -11.58 -20.77
C GLY A 11 -24.70 -12.58 -19.62
N GLY A 12 -23.71 -13.48 -19.55
CA GLY A 12 -23.50 -14.32 -18.38
C GLY A 12 -23.12 -13.48 -17.15
N LYS A 13 -23.37 -14.02 -15.96
CA LYS A 13 -22.92 -13.41 -14.70
C LYS A 13 -22.01 -14.39 -13.96
N ASN A 14 -20.94 -13.87 -13.40
CA ASN A 14 -20.03 -14.61 -12.54
C ASN A 14 -20.05 -13.99 -11.14
N THR A 15 -20.36 -14.80 -10.13
CA THR A 15 -20.45 -14.36 -8.74
C THR A 15 -19.43 -15.14 -7.90
N ILE A 16 -18.56 -14.41 -7.20
CA ILE A 16 -17.53 -14.96 -6.31
C ILE A 16 -17.83 -14.48 -4.90
N VAL A 17 -18.02 -15.43 -3.97
CA VAL A 17 -18.21 -15.15 -2.54
C VAL A 17 -16.93 -15.49 -1.79
N LEU A 18 -16.34 -14.50 -1.13
CA LEU A 18 -15.16 -14.65 -0.29
C LEU A 18 -15.53 -14.48 1.18
N HIS A 19 -15.06 -15.43 1.99
CA HIS A 19 -15.15 -15.36 3.44
C HIS A 19 -13.75 -15.38 4.03
N ASN A 20 -13.38 -14.31 4.73
CA ASN A 20 -12.13 -14.24 5.48
C ASN A 20 -12.46 -14.11 6.97
N THR A 21 -11.90 -15.01 7.78
CA THR A 21 -11.90 -14.89 9.23
C THR A 21 -10.50 -14.44 9.63
N CYS A 22 -10.40 -13.24 10.19
CA CYS A 22 -9.14 -12.68 10.60
C CYS A 22 -9.17 -12.19 12.04
N GLU A 23 -8.04 -12.34 12.71
CA GLU A 23 -7.75 -11.63 13.94
C GLU A 23 -7.12 -10.28 13.57
N ASP A 24 -7.93 -9.22 13.58
CA ASP A 24 -7.55 -7.91 13.03
C ASP A 24 -6.25 -7.37 13.61
N SER A 25 -6.04 -7.54 14.92
CA SER A 25 -4.81 -7.10 15.60
C SER A 25 -3.57 -7.86 15.11
N LEU A 26 -3.69 -9.17 14.86
CA LEU A 26 -2.58 -9.98 14.37
C LEU A 26 -2.24 -9.65 12.91
N LEU A 27 -3.23 -9.24 12.10
CA LEU A 27 -2.99 -8.74 10.75
C LEU A 27 -2.41 -7.32 10.74
N ALA A 28 -2.87 -6.44 11.63
CA ALA A 28 -2.43 -5.06 11.68
C ALA A 28 -1.00 -4.88 12.23
N ALA A 29 -0.60 -5.70 13.22
CA ALA A 29 0.72 -5.60 13.84
C ALA A 29 1.90 -5.64 12.86
N PRO A 30 2.02 -6.62 11.93
CA PRO A 30 3.11 -6.64 10.96
C PRO A 30 3.04 -5.47 9.96
N ILE A 31 1.84 -5.04 9.56
CA ILE A 31 1.66 -3.88 8.67
C ILE A 31 2.21 -2.60 9.32
N ILE A 32 1.95 -2.42 10.61
CA ILE A 32 2.47 -1.27 11.38
C ILE A 32 4.00 -1.34 11.48
N LEU A 33 4.56 -2.52 11.71
CA LEU A 33 6.02 -2.71 11.73
C LEU A 33 6.65 -2.35 10.39
N ASP A 34 6.09 -2.82 9.28
CA ASP A 34 6.57 -2.51 7.94
C ASP A 34 6.48 -1.00 7.64
N LEU A 35 5.38 -0.35 8.03
CA LEU A 35 5.22 1.10 7.89
C LEU A 35 6.32 1.88 8.61
N VAL A 36 6.63 1.51 9.86
CA VAL A 36 7.67 2.19 10.65
C VAL A 36 9.05 1.96 10.05
N LEU A 37 9.36 0.72 9.64
CA LEU A 37 10.64 0.38 9.03
C LEU A 37 10.86 1.10 7.69
N LEU A 38 9.85 1.13 6.83
CA LEU A 38 9.93 1.80 5.53
C LEU A 38 9.94 3.33 5.68
N ALA A 39 9.20 3.88 6.64
CA ALA A 39 9.24 5.31 6.96
C ALA A 39 10.64 5.72 7.42
N GLU A 40 11.24 4.95 8.33
CA GLU A 40 12.60 5.18 8.84
C GLU A 40 13.64 5.11 7.70
N LEU A 41 13.58 4.05 6.89
CA LEU A 41 14.45 3.88 5.71
C LEU A 41 14.34 5.09 4.76
N SER A 42 13.11 5.56 4.52
CA SER A 42 12.87 6.71 3.64
C SER A 42 13.55 7.99 4.15
N THR A 43 13.72 8.15 5.46
CA THR A 43 14.46 9.31 6.01
C THR A 43 15.97 9.24 5.77
N ARG A 44 16.53 8.04 5.55
CA ARG A 44 17.97 7.84 5.29
C ARG A 44 18.33 8.01 3.83
N ILE A 45 17.37 7.82 2.92
CA ILE A 45 17.63 7.89 1.49
C ILE A 45 17.68 9.35 1.05
N GLN A 46 18.72 9.67 0.27
CA GLN A 46 18.89 10.98 -0.34
C GLN A 46 19.19 10.81 -1.83
N PHE A 47 18.64 11.70 -2.64
CA PHE A 47 18.79 11.71 -4.09
C PHE A 47 19.42 13.02 -4.54
N LYS A 48 20.14 13.01 -5.65
CA LYS A 48 20.48 14.25 -6.36
C LYS A 48 20.25 14.04 -7.84
N SER A 49 19.78 15.08 -8.52
CA SER A 49 19.84 15.11 -9.98
C SER A 49 21.29 15.28 -10.44
N GLU A 50 21.63 14.78 -11.64
CA GLU A 50 22.97 14.94 -12.21
C GLU A 50 23.36 16.42 -12.36
N ALA A 51 22.38 17.28 -12.59
CA ALA A 51 22.54 18.74 -12.70
C ALA A 51 22.60 19.46 -11.34
N GLU A 52 22.37 18.78 -10.22
CA GLU A 52 22.28 19.38 -8.88
C GLU A 52 23.50 19.05 -8.01
N ASN A 53 23.97 20.06 -7.27
CA ASN A 53 25.11 19.94 -6.36
C ASN A 53 24.73 19.53 -4.93
N LYS A 54 23.42 19.43 -4.62
CA LYS A 54 22.94 19.10 -3.29
C LYS A 54 22.06 17.86 -3.34
N PHE A 55 22.13 17.09 -2.26
CA PHE A 55 21.24 15.97 -2.03
C PHE A 55 19.93 16.46 -1.42
N HIS A 56 18.84 15.83 -1.84
CA HIS A 56 17.48 16.10 -1.42
C HIS A 56 16.84 14.83 -0.87
N THR A 57 16.00 14.98 0.14
CA THR A 57 15.19 13.88 0.70
C THR A 57 13.93 13.68 -0.15
N PHE A 58 13.15 12.65 0.17
CA PHE A 58 11.80 12.50 -0.37
C PHE A 58 10.91 13.71 -0.08
N HIS A 59 9.86 13.84 -0.89
CA HIS A 59 8.74 14.72 -0.58
C HIS A 59 8.12 14.35 0.78
N PRO A 60 7.64 15.31 1.58
CA PRO A 60 7.07 15.03 2.91
C PRO A 60 5.91 14.03 2.91
N VAL A 61 5.16 13.96 1.80
CA VAL A 61 4.17 12.90 1.57
C VAL A 61 4.88 11.66 1.03
N ALA A 62 5.08 10.67 1.91
CA ALA A 62 5.75 9.42 1.61
C ALA A 62 4.82 8.44 0.86
N THR A 63 4.54 8.72 -0.42
CA THR A 63 3.67 7.90 -1.27
C THR A 63 4.14 6.45 -1.43
N ILE A 64 5.41 6.15 -1.16
CA ILE A 64 5.94 4.77 -1.11
C ILE A 64 5.22 3.89 -0.08
N LEU A 65 4.67 4.48 0.99
CA LEU A 65 3.95 3.76 2.04
C LEU A 65 2.51 3.38 1.63
N SER A 66 2.06 3.83 0.46
CA SER A 66 0.67 3.65 -0.03
C SER A 66 0.22 2.20 -0.04
N TYR A 67 1.13 1.26 -0.32
CA TYR A 67 0.84 -0.18 -0.35
C TYR A 67 0.24 -0.69 0.97
N LEU A 68 0.65 -0.10 2.09
CA LEU A 68 0.24 -0.51 3.44
C LEU A 68 -0.93 0.32 3.99
N THR A 69 -1.47 1.25 3.18
CA THR A 69 -2.57 2.15 3.59
C THR A 69 -3.78 2.01 2.68
N LYS A 70 -4.98 2.04 3.27
CA LYS A 70 -6.23 1.90 2.51
C LYS A 70 -6.53 3.11 1.62
N ALA A 71 -6.11 4.30 2.02
CA ALA A 71 -6.33 5.56 1.31
C ALA A 71 -5.00 6.30 1.21
N PRO A 72 -4.27 6.16 0.09
CA PRO A 72 -3.01 6.85 -0.11
C PRO A 72 -3.23 8.38 -0.19
N LEU A 73 -2.27 9.13 0.34
CA LEU A 73 -2.25 10.61 0.38
C LEU A 73 -1.70 11.22 -0.92
#